data_AF-A0A833VEY7-F1
#
_entry.id   AF-A0A833VEY7-F1
#
_cell.length_a   1.000
_cell.length_b   1.000
_cell.length_c   1.000
_cell.angle_alpha   90.00
_cell.angle_beta   90.00
_cell.angle_gamma   90.00
#
_symmetry.space_group_name_H-M   'P 1'
#
loop_
_entity.id
_entity.type
_entity.pdbx_description
1 polymer ?
#
loop_
_entity_poly.entity_id
_entity_poly.type
_entity_poly.pdbx_seq_one_letter_code
_entity_poly.pdbx_strand_id
1 'polypeptide(L)'
;MCQQSEEGRERVNWSPSEFVQSVLRERERKGPILTGRSLIIQLENGVGTFEDIVVNDNSSWTKSGFRPGVMVVVDGEEGYLNGERVREGVGDHFQVRDRRGEVSQKPDQLELKHEVRCLKKVGKDRASLLQNNNIKTVEDFLWWYHNKQPELLKVHANADLVHTAMYWY
;
A
#
# COMPACT_ATOMS: atom_id res chain seq x y z
N MET A 1 10.89 1.94 12.68
CA MET A 1 10.67 2.07 11.22
C MET A 1 11.67 3.06 10.68
N CYS A 2 12.41 2.74 9.62
CA CYS A 2 13.45 3.62 9.08
C CYS A 2 13.16 4.01 7.62
N GLN A 3 13.57 5.23 7.21
CA GLN A 3 13.57 5.66 5.79
C GLN A 3 14.95 5.40 5.17
N GLN A 4 15.00 4.78 4.00
CA GLN A 4 16.22 4.72 3.17
C GLN A 4 15.86 4.98 1.69
N SER A 5 16.74 5.66 0.98
CA SER A 5 16.69 5.88 -0.48
C SER A 5 17.06 4.61 -1.28
N GLU A 6 16.62 4.55 -2.54
CA GLU A 6 16.62 3.36 -3.43
C GLU A 6 17.99 2.82 -3.88
N GLU A 7 19.12 3.34 -3.42
CA GLU A 7 20.41 2.88 -3.92
C GLU A 7 20.92 1.67 -3.15
N GLY A 8 20.60 0.50 -3.72
CA GLY A 8 21.43 -0.70 -3.60
C GLY A 8 21.22 -1.53 -2.35
N ARG A 9 21.34 -2.85 -2.53
CA ARG A 9 21.38 -3.88 -1.49
C ARG A 9 22.61 -3.78 -0.57
N GLU A 10 23.18 -2.60 -0.37
CA GLU A 10 24.24 -2.45 0.62
C GLU A 10 23.61 -2.39 2.00
N ARG A 11 23.93 -3.40 2.82
CA ARG A 11 23.72 -3.31 4.26
C ARG A 11 24.55 -2.11 4.73
N VAL A 12 23.91 -0.96 4.84
CA VAL A 12 24.56 0.25 5.34
C VAL A 12 25.13 -0.10 6.71
N ASN A 13 26.45 0.00 6.87
CA ASN A 13 27.12 -0.24 8.14
C ASN A 13 26.86 0.98 9.03
N TRP A 14 25.65 1.06 9.56
CA TRP A 14 25.27 2.06 10.54
C TRP A 14 25.98 1.78 11.87
N SER A 15 26.47 2.87 12.47
CA SER A 15 26.64 2.96 13.92
C SER A 15 25.27 2.97 14.62
N PRO A 16 25.21 2.64 15.93
CA PRO A 16 23.96 2.72 16.69
C PRO A 16 23.26 4.09 16.58
N SER A 17 24.03 5.17 16.64
CA SER A 17 23.51 6.53 16.55
C SER A 17 22.95 6.85 15.17
N GLU A 18 23.60 6.40 14.09
CA GLU A 18 23.06 6.54 12.73
C GLU A 18 21.77 5.73 12.55
N PHE A 19 21.70 4.53 13.12
CA PHE A 19 20.47 3.74 13.12
C PHE A 19 19.33 4.49 13.81
N VAL A 20 19.57 5.01 15.02
CA VAL A 20 18.57 5.76 15.81
C VAL A 20 18.14 7.03 15.06
N GLN A 21 19.06 7.71 14.38
CA GLN A 21 18.73 8.88 13.55
C GLN A 21 17.92 8.53 12.31
N SER A 22 18.08 7.30 11.78
CA SER A 22 17.28 6.80 10.64
C SER A 22 15.83 6.46 11.02
N VAL A 23 15.55 6.31 12.32
CA VAL A 23 14.21 5.99 12.83
C VAL A 23 13.27 7.16 12.55
N LEU A 24 12.14 6.84 11.94
CA LEU A 24 11.14 7.81 11.57
C LEU A 24 10.46 8.43 12.79
N ARG A 25 10.43 9.76 12.78
CA ARG A 25 9.77 10.56 13.80
C ARG A 25 8.37 10.97 13.35
N GLU A 26 7.51 11.16 14.34
CA GLU A 26 6.15 11.65 14.16
C GLU A 26 6.14 12.99 13.42
N ARG A 27 5.11 13.20 12.60
CA ARG A 27 4.90 14.50 11.94
C ARG A 27 4.16 15.43 12.87
N GLU A 28 4.34 16.74 12.66
CA GLU A 28 3.56 17.75 13.38
C GLU A 28 2.05 17.43 13.30
N ARG A 29 1.40 17.37 14.47
CA ARG A 29 -0.04 17.11 14.63
C ARG A 29 -0.51 15.72 14.14
N LYS A 30 0.41 14.77 13.97
CA LYS A 30 0.11 13.35 13.76
C LYS A 30 0.65 12.55 14.95
N GLY A 31 -0.03 11.44 15.27
CA GLY A 31 0.41 10.55 16.34
C GLY A 31 1.60 9.65 15.91
N PRO A 32 1.98 8.69 16.77
CA PRO A 32 3.08 7.77 16.53
C PRO A 32 2.97 7.02 15.21
N ILE A 33 4.05 7.01 14.42
CA ILE A 33 4.13 6.25 13.16
C ILE A 33 3.92 4.76 13.41
N LEU A 34 4.51 4.25 14.50
CA LEU A 34 4.42 2.88 14.94
C LEU A 34 3.77 2.87 16.33
N THR A 35 2.69 2.12 16.47
CA THR A 35 2.04 1.84 17.76
C THR A 35 1.89 0.35 17.93
N GLY A 36 1.76 -0.11 19.17
CA GLY A 36 1.42 -1.49 19.47
C GLY A 36 1.35 -1.71 20.96
N ARG A 37 1.02 -2.94 21.36
CA ARG A 37 0.93 -3.31 22.77
C ARG A 37 2.27 -3.17 23.48
N SER A 38 3.35 -3.58 22.81
CA SER A 38 4.72 -3.30 23.23
C SER A 38 5.64 -3.15 22.03
N LEU A 39 6.43 -2.07 22.02
CA LEU A 39 7.47 -1.83 21.01
C LEU A 39 8.88 -2.23 21.52
N ILE A 40 8.98 -2.52 22.82
CA ILE A 40 10.16 -3.08 23.48
C ILE A 40 9.78 -4.48 23.96
N ILE A 41 10.52 -5.49 23.54
CA ILE A 41 10.23 -6.88 23.90
C ILE A 41 11.44 -7.48 24.59
N GLN A 42 11.17 -8.30 25.60
CA GLN A 42 12.19 -9.17 26.19
C GLN A 42 12.30 -10.42 25.35
N LEU A 43 13.53 -10.85 25.09
CA LEU A 43 13.78 -12.10 24.37
C LEU A 43 13.66 -13.26 25.37
N GLU A 44 12.83 -14.24 25.03
CA GLU A 44 12.72 -15.51 25.74
C GLU A 44 13.44 -16.58 24.92
N ASN A 45 14.51 -17.15 25.46
CA ASN A 45 15.37 -18.12 24.75
C ASN A 45 15.86 -17.60 23.37
N GLY A 46 16.16 -16.31 23.29
CA GLY A 46 16.62 -15.65 22.06
C GLY A 46 15.51 -15.33 21.06
N VAL A 47 14.24 -15.55 21.40
CA VAL A 47 13.09 -15.26 20.54
C VAL A 47 12.25 -14.15 21.17
N GLY A 48 11.88 -13.16 20.36
CA GLY A 48 10.95 -12.12 20.75
C GLY A 48 9.79 -12.06 19.77
N THR A 49 8.57 -11.87 20.28
CA THR A 49 7.37 -11.72 19.46
C THR A 49 6.76 -10.35 19.69
N PHE A 50 6.45 -9.67 18.60
CA PHE A 50 5.69 -8.43 18.63
C PHE A 50 4.21 -8.72 18.37
N GLU A 51 3.34 -8.20 19.22
CA GLU A 51 1.88 -8.31 19.06
C GLU A 51 1.25 -6.94 18.78
N ASP A 52 0.22 -6.94 17.94
CA ASP A 52 -0.61 -5.77 17.64
C ASP A 52 0.16 -4.54 17.16
N ILE A 53 1.21 -4.73 16.37
CA ILE A 53 1.92 -3.62 15.73
C ILE A 53 1.03 -3.02 14.63
N VAL A 54 0.83 -1.70 14.73
CA VAL A 54 0.12 -0.89 13.74
C VAL A 54 1.04 0.21 13.24
N VAL A 55 1.12 0.37 11.91
CA VAL A 55 1.75 1.52 11.26
C VAL A 55 0.65 2.53 10.91
N ASN A 56 0.66 3.68 11.57
CA ASN A 56 -0.41 4.69 11.44
C ASN A 56 -0.20 5.66 10.27
N ASP A 57 0.92 5.53 9.56
CA ASP A 57 1.30 6.47 8.50
C ASP A 57 1.27 5.81 7.12
N ASN A 58 0.96 6.60 6.09
CA ASN A 58 0.86 6.16 4.69
C ASN A 58 2.21 6.35 3.98
N SER A 59 2.63 5.35 3.22
CA SER A 59 3.86 5.35 2.44
C SER A 59 3.83 6.30 1.25
N SER A 60 2.70 6.93 0.90
CA SER A 60 2.62 7.99 -0.13
C SER A 60 3.54 9.18 0.15
N TRP A 61 3.98 9.33 1.40
CA TRP A 61 4.88 10.39 1.85
C TRP A 61 6.35 9.95 1.97
N THR A 62 6.61 8.67 1.71
CA THR A 62 7.94 8.08 1.72
C THR A 62 8.24 7.59 0.31
N LYS A 63 9.36 8.02 -0.31
CA LYS A 63 9.66 7.62 -1.69
C LYS A 63 9.74 6.09 -1.87
N SER A 64 10.08 5.36 -0.81
CA SER A 64 10.47 3.94 -0.83
C SER A 64 9.69 3.05 0.14
N GLY A 65 8.71 3.59 0.86
CA GLY A 65 7.95 2.85 1.88
C GLY A 65 8.65 2.79 3.24
N PHE A 66 8.28 1.78 4.02
CA PHE A 66 8.71 1.61 5.41
C PHE A 66 9.56 0.34 5.58
N ARG A 67 10.64 0.40 6.36
CA ARG A 67 11.42 -0.78 6.76
C ARG A 67 11.29 -1.03 8.27
N PRO A 68 10.93 -2.26 8.71
CA PRO A 68 10.99 -2.62 10.12
C PRO A 68 12.45 -2.77 10.53
N GLY A 69 12.78 -2.26 11.71
CA GLY A 69 14.11 -2.29 12.28
C GLY A 69 14.03 -2.63 13.76
N VAL A 70 14.93 -3.47 14.24
CA VAL A 70 15.07 -3.85 15.65
C VAL A 70 16.49 -3.62 16.11
N MET A 71 16.64 -3.15 17.35
CA MET A 71 17.93 -2.96 18.00
C MET A 71 17.86 -3.46 19.44
N VAL A 72 19.00 -3.87 19.98
CA VAL A 72 19.08 -4.25 21.39
C VAL A 72 19.08 -2.99 22.26
N VAL A 73 18.42 -3.05 23.41
CA VAL A 73 18.45 -2.02 24.45
C VAL A 73 18.62 -2.73 25.79
N VAL A 74 19.74 -2.48 26.48
CA VAL A 74 20.05 -3.06 27.79
C VAL A 74 20.52 -1.96 28.72
N ASP A 75 19.92 -1.85 29.90
CA ASP A 75 20.28 -0.86 30.93
C ASP A 75 20.35 0.60 30.43
N GLY A 76 19.54 0.92 29.40
CA GLY A 76 19.52 2.23 28.76
C GLY A 76 20.57 2.45 27.66
N GLU A 77 21.45 1.47 27.42
CA GLU A 77 22.39 1.48 26.30
C GLU A 77 21.77 0.86 25.04
N GLU A 78 21.83 1.62 23.96
CA GLU A 78 21.29 1.30 22.64
C GLU A 78 22.36 0.65 21.76
N GLY A 79 22.09 -0.56 21.26
CA GLY A 79 22.98 -1.25 20.31
C GLY A 79 24.18 -1.97 20.94
N TYR A 80 24.24 -2.07 22.27
CA TYR A 80 25.31 -2.78 22.99
C TYR A 80 24.75 -3.81 23.97
N LEU A 81 25.49 -4.90 24.16
CA LEU A 81 25.24 -5.93 25.15
C LEU A 81 26.58 -6.28 25.81
N ASN A 82 26.69 -6.08 27.13
CA ASN A 82 27.93 -6.31 27.88
C ASN A 82 29.16 -5.57 27.29
N GLY A 83 28.95 -4.36 26.78
CA GLY A 83 29.99 -3.55 26.11
C GLY A 83 30.33 -4.00 24.69
N GLU A 84 29.75 -5.09 24.19
CA GLU A 84 29.92 -5.53 22.81
C GLU A 84 28.83 -4.96 21.91
N ARG A 85 29.23 -4.56 20.68
CA ARG A 85 28.32 -4.01 19.69
C ARG A 85 27.42 -5.08 19.09
N VAL A 86 26.11 -4.92 19.23
CA VAL A 86 25.10 -5.76 18.57
C VAL A 86 24.56 -5.03 17.35
N ARG A 87 24.59 -5.70 16.19
CA ARG A 87 24.07 -5.13 14.94
C ARG A 87 22.54 -5.15 14.92
N GLU A 88 21.95 -4.12 14.33
CA GLU A 88 20.51 -3.99 14.18
C GLU A 88 19.97 -4.96 13.12
N GLY A 89 18.79 -5.50 13.38
CA GLY A 89 18.03 -6.30 12.42
C GLY A 89 17.18 -5.38 11.55
N VAL A 90 17.39 -5.36 10.24
CA VAL A 90 16.58 -4.59 9.30
C VAL A 90 15.87 -5.55 8.36
N GLY A 91 14.54 -5.46 8.30
CA GLY A 91 13.72 -6.25 7.40
C GLY A 91 13.53 -5.60 6.03
N ASP A 92 12.79 -6.32 5.19
CA ASP A 92 12.41 -5.82 3.87
C ASP A 92 11.47 -4.61 3.97
N HIS A 93 11.49 -3.79 2.92
CA HIS A 93 10.59 -2.65 2.86
C HIS A 93 9.16 -3.11 2.52
N PHE A 94 8.18 -2.41 3.07
CA PHE A 94 6.77 -2.62 2.75
C PHE A 94 6.04 -1.29 2.57
N GLN A 95 4.93 -1.35 1.84
CA GLN A 95 4.09 -0.20 1.54
C GLN A 95 2.89 -0.21 2.49
N VAL A 96 2.61 0.92 3.14
CA VAL A 96 1.40 1.10 3.95
C VAL A 96 0.52 2.07 3.19
N ARG A 97 -0.49 1.54 2.52
CA ARG A 97 -1.40 2.35 1.72
C ARG A 97 -2.59 2.77 2.57
N ASP A 98 -3.07 3.96 2.29
CA ASP A 98 -4.37 4.37 2.80
C ASP A 98 -5.47 3.44 2.28
N ARG A 99 -6.41 3.03 3.13
CA ARG A 99 -7.60 2.32 2.67
C ARG A 99 -8.48 3.18 1.75
N ARG A 100 -8.30 4.51 1.78
CA ARG A 100 -8.93 5.44 0.84
C ARG A 100 -8.49 5.11 -0.58
N GLY A 101 -9.35 4.39 -1.30
CA GLY A 101 -9.14 3.99 -2.68
C GLY A 101 -9.15 2.48 -2.92
N GLU A 102 -9.16 1.64 -1.87
CA GLU A 102 -9.24 0.17 -2.02
C GLU A 102 -10.50 -0.24 -2.81
N VAL A 103 -11.66 0.37 -2.51
CA VAL A 103 -12.92 0.13 -3.23
C VAL A 103 -12.85 0.57 -4.70
N SER A 104 -11.93 1.47 -5.03
CA SER A 104 -11.73 2.03 -6.36
C SER A 104 -10.61 1.34 -7.15
N GLN A 105 -9.91 0.36 -6.56
CA GLN A 105 -8.90 -0.40 -7.29
C GLN A 105 -9.59 -1.24 -8.36
N LYS A 106 -9.13 -1.07 -9.60
CA LYS A 106 -9.58 -1.86 -10.73
C LYS A 106 -8.66 -3.07 -10.84
N PRO A 107 -9.21 -4.25 -11.16
CA PRO A 107 -8.39 -5.43 -11.31
C PRO A 107 -7.42 -5.25 -12.48
N ASP A 108 -6.23 -5.83 -12.36
CA ASP A 108 -5.21 -5.80 -13.42
C ASP A 108 -5.68 -6.54 -14.68
N GLN A 109 -6.47 -7.60 -14.49
CA GLN A 109 -7.11 -8.36 -15.55
C GLN A 109 -8.64 -8.20 -15.48
N LEU A 110 -9.25 -7.90 -16.63
CA LEU A 110 -10.71 -7.77 -16.74
C LEU A 110 -11.34 -9.12 -17.11
N GLU A 111 -12.51 -9.39 -16.54
CA GLU A 111 -13.33 -10.57 -16.80
C GLU A 111 -14.75 -10.12 -17.12
N LEU A 112 -15.48 -10.88 -17.95
CA LEU A 112 -16.84 -10.55 -18.39
C LEU A 112 -17.82 -10.31 -17.22
N LYS A 113 -17.68 -11.09 -16.14
CA LYS A 113 -18.49 -10.97 -14.92
C LYS A 113 -18.11 -9.79 -14.03
N HIS A 114 -17.00 -9.10 -14.28
CA HIS A 114 -16.63 -7.93 -13.49
C HIS A 114 -17.67 -6.83 -13.68
N GLU A 115 -17.86 -6.02 -12.64
CA GLU A 115 -18.75 -4.87 -12.73
C GLU A 115 -18.23 -3.82 -13.72
N VAL A 116 -19.14 -3.05 -14.33
CA VAL A 116 -18.80 -1.95 -15.25
C VAL A 116 -17.83 -0.91 -14.66
N ARG A 117 -17.78 -0.75 -13.33
CA ARG A 117 -16.80 0.15 -12.67
C ARG A 117 -15.35 -0.28 -12.89
N CYS A 118 -15.10 -1.56 -13.17
CA CYS A 118 -13.77 -2.10 -13.45
C CYS A 118 -13.24 -1.66 -14.82
N LEU A 119 -14.12 -1.29 -15.77
CA LEU A 119 -13.69 -0.81 -17.08
C LEU A 119 -12.78 0.41 -16.95
N LYS A 120 -11.65 0.41 -17.67
CA LYS A 120 -10.74 1.56 -17.74
C LYS A 120 -11.51 2.80 -18.19
N LYS A 121 -11.14 3.99 -17.68
CA LYS A 121 -11.84 5.27 -17.94
C LYS A 121 -13.33 5.35 -17.52
N VAL A 122 -13.94 4.32 -16.91
CA VAL A 122 -15.26 4.46 -16.25
C VAL A 122 -15.07 4.93 -14.80
N GLY A 123 -15.46 6.17 -14.50
CA GLY A 123 -15.44 6.72 -13.13
C GLY A 123 -16.69 6.34 -12.34
N LYS A 124 -16.72 6.68 -11.04
CA LYS A 124 -17.84 6.37 -10.14
C LYS A 124 -19.21 6.77 -10.71
N ASP A 125 -19.37 8.04 -11.10
CA ASP A 125 -20.65 8.57 -11.56
C ASP A 125 -21.15 7.87 -12.84
N ARG A 126 -20.22 7.54 -13.74
CA ARG A 126 -20.52 6.82 -14.97
C ARG A 126 -20.88 5.36 -14.72
N ALA A 127 -20.18 4.70 -13.79
CA ALA A 127 -20.54 3.35 -13.37
C ALA A 127 -21.95 3.32 -12.76
N SER A 128 -22.28 4.29 -11.90
CA SER A 128 -23.62 4.43 -11.34
C SER A 128 -24.67 4.67 -12.43
N LEU A 129 -24.39 5.51 -13.42
CA LEU A 129 -25.31 5.76 -14.54
C LEU A 129 -25.54 4.49 -15.39
N LEU A 130 -24.50 3.72 -15.69
CA LEU A 130 -24.61 2.44 -16.39
C LEU A 130 -25.44 1.43 -15.59
N GLN A 131 -25.17 1.30 -14.29
CA GLN A 131 -25.89 0.41 -13.39
C GLN A 131 -27.38 0.77 -13.30
N ASN A 132 -27.71 2.07 -13.25
CA ASN A 132 -29.10 2.57 -13.28
C ASN A 132 -29.82 2.25 -14.59
N ASN A 133 -29.08 2.07 -15.69
CA ASN A 133 -29.61 1.61 -16.98
C ASN A 133 -29.52 0.08 -17.15
N ASN A 134 -29.35 -0.66 -16.05
CA ASN A 134 -29.23 -2.11 -16.01
C ASN A 134 -28.05 -2.68 -16.82
N ILE A 135 -26.97 -1.91 -16.97
CA ILE A 135 -25.69 -2.34 -17.54
C ILE A 135 -24.73 -2.51 -16.36
N LYS A 136 -24.65 -3.73 -15.81
CA LYS A 136 -23.99 -3.98 -14.52
C LYS A 136 -22.61 -4.58 -14.68
N THR A 137 -22.43 -5.40 -15.69
CA THR A 137 -21.19 -6.16 -15.94
C THR A 137 -20.46 -5.71 -17.22
N VAL A 138 -19.21 -6.13 -17.36
CA VAL A 138 -18.44 -5.97 -18.62
C VAL A 138 -19.17 -6.67 -19.78
N GLU A 139 -19.77 -7.84 -19.52
CA GLU A 139 -20.60 -8.56 -20.51
C GLU A 139 -21.80 -7.72 -20.97
N ASP A 140 -22.58 -7.16 -20.04
CA ASP A 140 -23.71 -6.30 -20.37
C ASP A 140 -23.26 -5.12 -21.22
N PHE A 141 -22.13 -4.51 -20.85
CA PHE A 141 -21.58 -3.36 -21.57
C PHE A 141 -21.18 -3.71 -23.00
N LEU A 142 -20.51 -4.85 -23.21
CA LEU A 142 -20.15 -5.34 -24.54
C LEU A 142 -21.39 -5.68 -25.38
N TRP A 143 -22.39 -6.33 -24.77
CA TRP A 143 -23.64 -6.65 -25.46
C TRP A 143 -24.36 -5.37 -25.92
N TRP A 144 -24.49 -4.37 -25.05
CA TRP A 144 -25.08 -3.07 -25.40
C TRP A 144 -24.26 -2.35 -26.46
N TYR A 145 -22.94 -2.44 -26.40
CA TYR A 145 -22.06 -1.84 -27.39
C TYR A 145 -22.30 -2.41 -28.80
N HIS A 146 -22.41 -3.73 -28.93
CA HIS A 146 -22.61 -4.37 -30.23
C HIS A 146 -24.05 -4.27 -30.75
N ASN A 147 -25.05 -4.29 -29.87
CA ASN A 147 -26.46 -4.42 -30.27
C ASN A 147 -27.26 -3.11 -30.15
N LYS A 148 -26.80 -2.15 -29.35
CA LYS A 148 -27.51 -0.90 -28.98
C LYS A 148 -26.55 0.28 -28.80
N GLN A 149 -25.58 0.41 -29.71
CA GLN A 149 -24.54 1.42 -29.63
C GLN A 149 -25.08 2.87 -29.53
N PRO A 150 -26.10 3.28 -30.31
CA PRO A 150 -26.66 4.63 -30.21
C PRO A 150 -27.27 4.94 -28.84
N GLU A 151 -27.91 3.95 -28.21
CA GLU A 151 -28.48 4.09 -26.87
C GLU A 151 -27.39 4.09 -25.79
N LEU A 152 -26.36 3.24 -25.95
CA LEU A 152 -25.23 3.22 -25.04
C LEU A 152 -24.48 4.56 -25.04
N LEU A 153 -24.34 5.23 -26.19
CA LEU A 153 -23.71 6.56 -26.28
C LEU A 153 -24.52 7.66 -25.58
N LYS A 154 -25.85 7.53 -25.50
CA LYS A 154 -26.70 8.45 -24.71
C LYS A 154 -26.48 8.28 -23.21
N VAL A 155 -26.19 7.06 -22.76
CA VAL A 155 -25.88 6.74 -21.37
C VAL A 155 -24.39 7.02 -21.06
N HIS A 156 -23.52 6.88 -22.04
CA HIS A 156 -22.08 7.02 -21.90
C HIS A 156 -21.48 7.82 -23.08
N ALA A 157 -21.40 9.14 -22.92
CA ALA A 157 -21.02 10.11 -23.97
C ALA A 157 -19.54 10.09 -24.42
N ASN A 158 -18.83 8.96 -24.38
CA ASN A 158 -17.42 8.92 -24.81
C ASN A 158 -17.09 7.66 -25.61
N ALA A 159 -16.79 7.84 -26.90
CA ALA A 159 -16.47 6.79 -27.87
C ALA A 159 -15.08 6.14 -27.64
N ASP A 160 -14.21 6.74 -26.81
CA ASP A 160 -12.80 6.32 -26.63
C ASP A 160 -12.59 5.15 -25.65
N LEU A 161 -13.66 4.51 -25.19
CA LEU A 161 -13.62 3.32 -24.33
C LEU A 161 -13.43 2.03 -25.11
N VAL A 162 -13.90 2.02 -26.36
CA VAL A 162 -13.97 0.84 -27.22
C VAL A 162 -12.58 0.28 -27.51
N HIS A 163 -11.63 1.15 -27.86
CA HIS A 163 -10.26 0.76 -28.16
C HIS A 163 -9.50 0.24 -26.93
N THR A 164 -10.00 0.50 -25.72
CA THR A 164 -9.36 0.01 -24.48
C THR A 164 -9.95 -1.32 -24.01
N ALA A 165 -11.25 -1.55 -24.22
CA ALA A 165 -11.90 -2.83 -23.89
C ALA A 165 -11.52 -3.94 -24.89
N MET A 166 -11.33 -3.60 -26.17
CA MET A 166 -10.95 -4.56 -27.21
C MET A 166 -9.48 -4.99 -27.19
N TYR A 167 -8.57 -4.26 -26.52
CA TYR A 167 -7.14 -4.62 -26.48
C TYR A 167 -6.74 -5.43 -25.24
N TRP A 168 -7.72 -5.95 -24.50
CA TRP A 168 -7.52 -6.82 -23.35
C TRP A 168 -8.32 -8.14 -23.44
N TYR A 169 -8.95 -8.39 -24.59
CA TYR A 169 -9.56 -9.65 -25.03
C TYR A 169 -9.11 -9.93 -26.46
#